data_AF-A0A8C0GZA6-F1
#
_entry.id   AF-A0A8C0GZA6-F1
#
_cell.length_a   1.000
_cell.length_b   1.000
_cell.length_c   1.000
_cell.angle_alpha   90.00
_cell.angle_beta   90.00
_cell.angle_gamma   90.00
#
_symmetry.space_group_name_H-M   'P 1'
#
loop_
_entity.id
_entity.type
_entity.pdbx_description
1 polymer ?
#
loop_
_entity_poly.entity_id
_entity_poly.type
_entity_poly.pdbx_seq_one_letter_code
_entity_poly.pdbx_strand_id
1 'polypeptide(L)'
;MSRLGSFLVAPRLLRRPWALSRRPSSVSIVTGPCAGLAGSGAAASLCSGPAAPSLAMEELLSRSVPPLPPYETREKAPPPAELRSAEFMRSYRALEAGPPRAELLTRLAQDFGVDHGQVAEFSAKVLQAREQQREPGALLQAEDRLRYYLSPRYRGLFQHLGRLEGGLRFLLELRGDLVEALAARHAEGPHVREMNGVLRNMLSEWFSTGFLSLERVTWQSSCEVLQKISDSEAVHPVRNWIDIKRRVGSYRRCYFFAHCAIPEEPLIVLHVALTNEISSSIQAIVKEVPPLETEDMNKITTAIFYSISLTQQGLQGVELGTHLIKRVVKELQVGVVNYTLGFCPAGVPPFF
;
A
#
# COMPACT_ATOMS: atom_id res chain seq x y z
N MET A 1 13.82 -26.41 27.15
CA MET A 1 15.25 -26.18 26.85
C MET A 1 15.58 -26.87 25.53
N SER A 2 15.50 -26.15 24.42
CA SER A 2 16.00 -26.63 23.11
C SER A 2 16.37 -25.41 22.26
N ARG A 3 17.48 -25.53 21.55
CA ARG A 3 18.40 -24.47 21.13
C ARG A 3 17.94 -23.80 19.83
N LEU A 4 17.80 -22.48 19.84
CA LEU A 4 17.76 -21.64 18.64
C LEU A 4 19.20 -21.20 18.34
N GLY A 5 19.77 -21.71 17.25
CA GLY A 5 21.10 -21.34 16.77
C GLY A 5 21.07 -20.00 16.06
N SER A 6 21.83 -19.04 16.59
CA SER A 6 22.11 -17.73 16.02
C SER A 6 23.06 -17.86 14.82
N PHE A 7 22.70 -17.30 13.67
CA PHE A 7 23.66 -16.97 12.61
C PHE A 7 23.76 -15.45 12.47
N LEU A 8 24.78 -14.91 13.13
CA LEU A 8 25.34 -13.57 12.96
C LEU A 8 26.40 -13.65 11.85
N VAL A 9 26.20 -12.93 10.74
CA VAL A 9 27.30 -12.55 9.84
C VAL A 9 27.09 -11.11 9.36
N ALA A 10 27.85 -10.19 9.97
CA ALA A 10 28.36 -8.95 9.42
C ALA A 10 29.89 -8.98 9.67
N PRO A 11 30.80 -8.32 8.93
CA PRO A 11 30.68 -6.91 8.48
C PRO A 11 31.39 -6.56 7.15
N ARG A 12 31.24 -5.31 6.66
CA ARG A 12 32.36 -4.35 6.49
C ARG A 12 31.91 -3.06 5.80
N LEU A 13 32.02 -1.98 6.59
CA LEU A 13 31.97 -0.58 6.20
C LEU A 13 33.23 -0.22 5.39
N LEU A 14 33.05 0.49 4.28
CA LEU A 14 34.09 1.33 3.68
C LEU A 14 33.54 2.74 3.51
N ARG A 15 34.11 3.65 4.31
CA ARG A 15 33.87 5.08 4.31
C ARG A 15 34.75 5.78 3.27
N ARG A 16 34.25 6.96 2.86
CA ARG A 16 34.94 8.19 2.38
C ARG A 16 34.98 8.42 0.86
N PRO A 17 35.10 9.68 0.41
CA PRO A 17 34.37 10.88 0.83
C PRO A 17 33.91 11.75 -0.38
N TRP A 18 32.99 12.68 -0.11
CA TRP A 18 32.57 13.73 -1.04
C TRP A 18 33.72 14.66 -1.46
N ALA A 19 33.84 14.93 -2.76
CA ALA A 19 34.64 16.02 -3.31
C ALA A 19 33.71 17.01 -4.03
N LEU A 20 33.59 18.21 -3.45
CA LEU A 20 32.94 19.38 -4.01
C LEU A 20 33.86 20.02 -5.06
N SER A 21 33.39 20.17 -6.29
CA SER A 21 34.03 21.04 -7.28
C SER A 21 33.20 22.31 -7.44
N ARG A 22 33.73 23.42 -6.93
CA ARG A 22 33.29 24.78 -7.25
C ARG A 22 33.98 25.23 -8.54
N ARG A 23 33.22 25.66 -9.54
CA ARG A 23 33.66 26.76 -10.43
C ARG A 23 32.46 27.62 -10.87
N PRO A 24 32.64 28.95 -10.98
CA PRO A 24 31.60 29.88 -11.36
C PRO A 24 31.55 30.04 -12.89
N SER A 25 30.36 30.22 -13.45
CA SER A 25 30.21 30.79 -14.79
C SER A 25 29.05 31.77 -14.78
N SER A 26 29.44 33.06 -14.81
CA SER A 26 28.64 34.23 -15.13
C SER A 26 28.01 34.10 -16.51
N VAL A 27 26.70 34.30 -16.62
CA VAL A 27 26.05 34.63 -17.90
C VAL A 27 25.05 35.75 -17.66
N SER A 28 25.24 36.81 -18.45
CA SER A 28 24.59 38.10 -18.36
C SER A 28 23.16 38.07 -18.90
N ILE A 29 22.28 38.80 -18.21
CA ILE A 29 20.90 39.09 -18.62
C ILE A 29 20.93 40.25 -19.62
N VAL A 30 20.27 40.09 -20.78
CA VAL A 30 19.96 41.17 -21.70
C VAL A 30 18.44 41.33 -21.73
N THR A 31 17.96 42.45 -21.21
CA THR A 31 16.58 42.93 -21.32
C THR A 31 16.47 43.86 -22.52
N GLY A 32 15.50 43.63 -23.39
CA GLY A 32 15.08 44.57 -24.45
C GLY A 32 13.56 44.80 -24.38
N PRO A 33 13.07 46.05 -24.45
CA PRO A 33 11.65 46.35 -24.36
C PRO A 33 11.01 46.42 -25.75
N CYS A 34 9.74 46.03 -25.88
CA CYS A 34 8.89 46.50 -26.98
C CYS A 34 7.48 46.76 -26.48
N ALA A 35 7.04 48.00 -26.71
CA ALA A 35 5.75 48.54 -26.34
C ALA A 35 4.76 48.44 -27.50
N GLY A 36 3.47 48.39 -27.13
CA GLY A 36 2.37 49.02 -27.88
C GLY A 36 1.61 48.14 -28.88
N LEU A 37 0.32 47.90 -28.62
CA LEU A 37 -0.77 48.69 -29.23
C LEU A 37 -2.15 48.10 -28.86
N ALA A 38 -3.09 49.01 -28.60
CA ALA A 38 -4.49 48.75 -28.27
C ALA A 38 -5.31 48.37 -29.51
N GLY A 39 -6.38 47.59 -29.30
CA GLY A 39 -7.37 47.26 -30.34
C GLY A 39 -8.64 46.62 -29.79
N SER A 40 -9.67 47.44 -29.58
CA SER A 40 -11.12 47.23 -29.61
C SER A 40 -11.72 45.80 -29.62
N GLY A 41 -12.52 45.52 -28.57
CA GLY A 41 -13.90 45.03 -28.60
C GLY A 41 -14.36 43.99 -29.63
N ALA A 42 -14.62 42.77 -29.15
CA ALA A 42 -15.72 41.92 -29.62
C ALA A 42 -16.16 40.98 -28.49
N ALA A 43 -17.43 41.07 -28.10
CA ALA A 43 -18.08 40.13 -27.21
C ALA A 43 -18.20 38.78 -27.92
N ALA A 44 -17.41 37.79 -27.50
CA ALA A 44 -17.54 36.41 -27.92
C ALA A 44 -17.95 35.57 -26.71
N SER A 45 -19.19 35.08 -26.77
CA SER A 45 -19.73 34.02 -25.91
C SER A 45 -18.74 32.85 -25.83
N LEU A 46 -18.12 32.65 -24.67
CA LEU A 46 -17.26 31.50 -24.39
C LEU A 46 -18.14 30.27 -24.17
N CYS A 47 -18.45 29.58 -25.26
CA CYS A 47 -18.78 28.16 -25.20
C CYS A 47 -17.51 27.42 -24.79
N SER A 48 -17.45 26.95 -23.55
CA SER A 48 -16.39 26.10 -23.03
C SER A 48 -16.37 24.78 -23.82
N GLY A 49 -15.44 24.64 -24.76
CA GLY A 49 -15.08 23.34 -25.32
C GLY A 49 -14.45 22.43 -24.26
N PRO A 50 -14.33 21.11 -24.50
CA PRO A 50 -13.67 20.22 -23.56
C PRO A 50 -12.23 20.67 -23.38
N ALA A 51 -11.85 20.98 -22.13
CA ALA A 51 -10.48 21.33 -21.80
C ALA A 51 -9.53 20.21 -22.23
N ALA A 52 -8.33 20.55 -22.70
CA ALA A 52 -7.31 19.56 -23.02
C ALA A 52 -7.11 18.61 -21.81
N PRO A 53 -6.90 17.30 -22.02
CA PRO A 53 -6.87 16.31 -20.94
C PRO A 53 -5.87 16.66 -19.82
N SER A 54 -4.76 17.34 -20.16
CA SER A 54 -3.77 17.83 -19.21
C SER A 54 -4.29 18.95 -18.28
N LEU A 55 -5.14 19.85 -18.77
CA LEU A 55 -5.71 20.96 -18.00
C LEU A 55 -6.83 20.46 -17.08
N ALA A 56 -7.65 19.52 -17.57
CA ALA A 56 -8.68 18.87 -16.76
C ALA A 56 -8.08 18.13 -15.56
N MET A 57 -6.92 17.47 -15.76
CA MET A 57 -6.20 16.76 -14.71
C MET A 57 -5.68 17.70 -13.61
N GLU A 58 -5.13 18.85 -14.01
CA GLU A 58 -4.60 19.85 -13.09
C GLU A 58 -5.72 20.56 -12.31
N GLU A 59 -6.84 20.86 -12.97
CA GLU A 59 -8.03 21.41 -12.30
C GLU A 59 -8.58 20.41 -11.27
N LEU A 60 -8.66 19.12 -11.61
CA LEU A 60 -9.10 18.08 -10.68
C LEU A 60 -8.20 18.01 -9.44
N LEU A 61 -6.88 17.97 -9.63
CA LEU A 61 -5.92 17.88 -8.54
C LEU A 61 -5.95 19.12 -7.63
N SER A 62 -5.95 20.31 -8.22
CA SER A 62 -5.99 21.57 -7.45
C SER A 62 -7.27 21.73 -6.62
N ARG A 63 -8.41 21.22 -7.11
CA ARG A 63 -9.68 21.21 -6.36
C ARG A 63 -9.72 20.12 -5.28
N SER A 64 -9.14 18.96 -5.55
CA SER A 64 -9.25 17.76 -4.70
C SER A 64 -8.23 17.70 -3.58
N VAL A 65 -7.00 18.16 -3.83
CA VAL A 65 -5.92 18.14 -2.84
C VAL A 65 -6.01 19.37 -1.94
N PRO A 66 -6.36 19.22 -0.66
CA PRO A 66 -6.49 20.37 0.23
C PRO A 66 -5.17 21.15 0.34
N PRO A 67 -5.21 22.49 0.48
CA PRO A 67 -4.04 23.24 0.88
C PRO A 67 -3.62 22.83 2.29
N LEU A 68 -2.31 22.86 2.57
CA LEU A 68 -1.81 22.63 3.91
C LEU A 68 -2.15 23.87 4.76
N PRO A 69 -2.95 23.76 5.85
CA PRO A 69 -3.26 24.91 6.68
C PRO A 69 -1.99 25.42 7.41
N PRO A 70 -1.95 26.69 7.84
CA PRO A 70 -0.89 27.16 8.72
C PRO A 70 -0.76 26.29 9.98
N TYR A 71 0.46 26.12 10.49
CA TYR A 71 0.74 25.28 11.66
C TYR A 71 -0.14 25.63 12.86
N GLU A 72 -0.36 26.92 13.11
CA GLU A 72 -1.14 27.44 14.23
C GLU A 72 -2.63 27.05 14.15
N THR A 73 -3.16 26.79 12.95
CA THR A 73 -4.57 26.46 12.72
C THR A 73 -4.77 25.02 12.25
N ARG A 74 -3.72 24.19 12.26
CA ARG A 74 -3.74 22.82 11.71
C ARG A 74 -4.82 21.91 12.30
N GLU A 75 -5.17 22.09 13.57
CA GLU A 75 -6.21 21.30 14.25
C GLU A 75 -7.62 21.82 13.99
N LYS A 76 -7.74 23.11 13.63
CA LYS A 76 -9.02 23.80 13.39
C LYS A 76 -9.40 23.86 11.91
N ALA A 77 -8.50 23.43 11.03
CA ALA A 77 -8.75 23.43 9.61
C ALA A 77 -9.94 22.53 9.29
N PRO A 78 -10.95 23.03 8.56
CA PRO A 78 -12.10 22.21 8.20
C PRO A 78 -11.62 21.06 7.32
N PRO A 79 -12.20 19.85 7.48
CA PRO A 79 -11.93 18.78 6.55
C PRO A 79 -12.31 19.25 5.12
N PRO A 80 -11.57 18.87 4.08
CA PRO A 80 -12.01 19.06 2.70
C PRO A 80 -13.40 18.46 2.53
N ALA A 81 -14.22 19.16 1.75
CA ALA A 81 -15.60 18.73 1.52
C ALA A 81 -15.61 17.31 0.94
N GLU A 82 -16.36 16.40 1.59
CA GLU A 82 -16.48 14.99 1.18
C GLU A 82 -16.81 14.84 -0.30
N LEU A 83 -17.63 15.75 -0.83
CA LEU A 83 -18.00 15.85 -2.25
C LEU A 83 -16.77 15.93 -3.18
N ARG A 84 -15.71 16.67 -2.80
CA ARG A 84 -14.50 16.82 -3.61
C ARG A 84 -13.66 15.55 -3.61
N SER A 85 -13.55 14.89 -2.45
CA SER A 85 -12.85 13.61 -2.34
C SER A 85 -13.59 12.50 -3.09
N ALA A 86 -14.92 12.48 -3.04
CA ALA A 86 -15.74 11.57 -3.84
C ALA A 86 -15.64 11.87 -5.36
N GLU A 87 -15.59 13.15 -5.74
CA GLU A 87 -15.34 13.57 -7.13
C GLU A 87 -13.98 13.07 -7.62
N PHE A 88 -12.91 13.21 -6.81
CA PHE A 88 -11.60 12.64 -7.12
C PHE A 88 -11.66 11.14 -7.38
N MET A 89 -12.30 10.36 -6.50
CA MET A 89 -12.44 8.91 -6.67
C MET A 89 -13.16 8.53 -7.96
N ARG A 90 -14.26 9.23 -8.28
CA ARG A 90 -15.05 9.00 -9.49
C ARG A 90 -14.24 9.34 -10.74
N SER A 91 -13.59 10.50 -10.75
CA SER A 91 -12.77 10.94 -11.88
C SER A 91 -11.57 10.01 -12.10
N TYR A 92 -10.92 9.56 -11.02
CA TYR A 92 -9.83 8.57 -11.09
C TYR A 92 -10.29 7.27 -11.72
N ARG A 93 -11.43 6.71 -11.28
CA ARG A 93 -11.98 5.47 -11.82
C ARG A 93 -12.45 5.57 -13.26
N ALA A 94 -12.85 6.77 -13.70
CA ALA A 94 -13.21 7.04 -15.08
C ALA A 94 -11.99 7.04 -16.03
N LEU A 95 -10.77 7.16 -15.52
CA LEU A 95 -9.55 7.03 -16.32
C LEU A 95 -9.27 5.57 -16.64
N GLU A 96 -8.83 5.33 -17.88
CA GLU A 96 -8.32 4.03 -18.31
C GLU A 96 -7.10 3.62 -17.47
N ALA A 97 -7.02 2.32 -17.17
CA ALA A 97 -5.89 1.76 -16.44
C ALA A 97 -4.57 1.91 -17.22
N GLY A 98 -3.44 1.94 -16.51
CA GLY A 98 -2.12 2.09 -17.11
C GLY A 98 -1.71 3.56 -17.30
N PRO A 99 -1.31 4.02 -18.51
CA PRO A 99 -0.68 5.33 -18.69
C PRO A 99 -1.48 6.54 -18.18
N PRO A 100 -2.81 6.66 -18.39
CA PRO A 100 -3.56 7.83 -17.93
C PRO A 100 -3.59 7.96 -16.40
N ARG A 101 -3.81 6.85 -15.68
CA ARG A 101 -3.72 6.83 -14.21
C ARG A 101 -2.29 7.10 -13.72
N ALA A 102 -1.29 6.57 -14.41
CA ALA A 102 0.12 6.81 -14.08
C ALA A 102 0.51 8.29 -14.23
N GLU A 103 0.00 8.98 -15.25
CA GLU A 103 0.23 10.41 -15.44
C GLU A 103 -0.38 11.23 -14.28
N LEU A 104 -1.64 10.96 -13.92
CA LEU A 104 -2.31 11.61 -12.80
C LEU A 104 -1.54 11.42 -11.47
N LEU A 105 -1.11 10.19 -11.20
CA LEU A 105 -0.34 9.85 -10.00
C LEU A 105 1.03 10.53 -9.99
N THR A 106 1.67 10.66 -11.16
CA THR A 106 2.96 11.35 -11.30
C THR A 106 2.82 12.84 -10.98
N ARG A 107 1.79 13.51 -11.51
CA ARG A 107 1.51 14.92 -11.18
C ARG A 107 1.15 15.10 -9.72
N LEU A 108 0.31 14.23 -9.15
CA LEU A 108 -0.02 14.25 -7.73
C LEU A 108 1.26 14.19 -6.86
N ALA A 109 2.19 13.31 -7.20
CA ALA A 109 3.45 13.15 -6.46
C ALA A 109 4.39 14.37 -6.61
N GLN A 110 4.45 14.98 -7.79
CA GLN A 110 5.34 16.11 -8.09
C GLN A 110 4.81 17.42 -7.51
N ASP A 111 3.55 17.75 -7.77
CA ASP A 111 2.98 19.08 -7.50
C ASP A 111 2.46 19.22 -6.07
N PHE A 112 2.13 18.09 -5.42
CA PHE A 112 1.52 18.06 -4.09
C PHE A 112 2.37 17.31 -3.05
N GLY A 113 3.70 17.29 -3.27
CA GLY A 113 4.69 16.81 -2.32
C GLY A 113 4.95 17.77 -1.16
N VAL A 114 6.20 17.79 -0.70
CA VAL A 114 6.70 18.64 0.39
C VAL A 114 7.14 20.00 -0.14
N ASP A 115 6.81 21.08 0.56
CA ASP A 115 7.36 22.41 0.26
C ASP A 115 8.81 22.49 0.78
N HIS A 116 9.77 22.30 -0.13
CA HIS A 116 11.18 22.32 0.19
C HIS A 116 11.69 23.68 0.68
N GLY A 117 11.02 24.78 0.33
CA GLY A 117 11.35 26.12 0.84
C GLY A 117 11.03 26.23 2.32
N GLN A 118 9.83 25.80 2.72
CA GLN A 118 9.42 25.76 4.13
C GLN A 118 10.28 24.79 4.94
N VAL A 119 10.61 23.62 4.40
CA VAL A 119 11.50 22.67 5.10
C VAL A 119 12.88 23.28 5.39
N ALA A 120 13.48 23.97 4.41
CA ALA A 120 14.76 24.63 4.62
C ALA A 120 14.67 25.73 5.69
N GLU A 121 13.62 26.55 5.65
CA GLU A 121 13.35 27.62 6.61
C GLU A 121 13.21 27.08 8.04
N PHE A 122 12.34 26.08 8.25
CA PHE A 122 12.11 25.52 9.58
C PHE A 122 13.27 24.66 10.08
N SER A 123 14.06 24.06 9.19
CA SER A 123 15.32 23.40 9.57
C SER A 123 16.32 24.40 10.14
N ALA A 124 16.45 25.58 9.55
CA ALA A 124 17.31 26.65 10.07
C ALA A 124 16.83 27.15 11.45
N LYS A 125 15.51 27.26 11.65
CA LYS A 125 14.94 27.64 12.96
C LYS A 125 15.24 26.63 14.07
N VAL A 126 15.23 25.33 13.76
CA VAL A 126 15.63 24.28 14.73
C VAL A 126 17.09 24.42 15.12
N LEU A 127 17.99 24.63 14.15
CA LEU A 127 19.42 24.84 14.42
C LEU A 127 19.65 26.09 15.28
N GLN A 128 19.00 27.19 14.95
CA GLN A 128 19.09 28.44 15.70
C GLN A 128 18.61 28.28 17.15
N ALA A 129 17.49 27.57 17.39
CA ALA A 129 16.98 27.31 18.73
C ALA A 129 17.98 26.50 19.58
N ARG A 130 18.69 25.55 18.94
CA ARG A 130 19.74 24.74 19.58
C ARG A 130 20.98 25.57 19.91
N GLU A 131 21.45 26.39 18.98
CA GLU A 131 22.62 27.26 19.18
C GLU A 131 22.40 28.28 20.31
N GLN A 132 21.19 28.83 20.40
CA GLN A 132 20.79 29.75 21.46
C GLN A 132 20.53 29.07 22.81
N GLN A 133 20.68 27.75 22.91
CA GLN A 133 20.40 26.96 24.11
C GLN A 133 19.02 27.27 24.70
N ARG A 134 18.01 27.41 23.84
CA ARG A 134 16.65 27.72 24.30
C ARG A 134 16.09 26.61 25.17
N GLU A 135 15.13 26.98 26.01
CA GLU A 135 14.37 26.05 26.84
C GLU A 135 13.84 24.85 26.02
N PRO A 136 13.80 23.63 26.60
CA PRO A 136 13.41 22.42 25.87
C PRO A 136 12.07 22.52 25.13
N GLY A 137 11.09 23.23 25.71
CA GLY A 137 9.78 23.43 25.09
C GLY A 137 9.84 24.22 23.77
N ALA A 138 10.72 25.22 23.68
CA ALA A 138 10.89 25.99 22.45
C ALA A 138 11.55 25.18 21.33
N LEU A 139 12.52 24.32 21.70
CA LEU A 139 13.15 23.39 20.75
C LEU A 139 12.13 22.38 20.21
N LEU A 140 11.35 21.74 21.10
CA LEU A 140 10.32 20.78 20.70
C LEU A 140 9.25 21.42 19.80
N GLN A 141 8.86 22.68 20.05
CA GLN A 141 7.93 23.40 19.18
C GLN A 141 8.52 23.65 17.78
N ALA A 142 9.82 23.97 17.69
CA ALA A 142 10.50 24.13 16.41
C ALA A 142 10.59 22.81 15.64
N GLU A 143 10.90 21.71 16.33
CA GLU A 143 10.93 20.36 15.76
C GLU A 143 9.55 19.91 15.27
N ASP A 144 8.48 20.20 16.01
CA ASP A 144 7.12 19.85 15.60
C ASP A 144 6.65 20.65 14.38
N ARG A 145 7.02 21.93 14.28
CA ARG A 145 6.81 22.73 13.06
C ARG A 145 7.54 22.13 11.86
N LEU A 146 8.80 21.75 12.03
CA LEU A 146 9.55 21.08 10.96
C LEU A 146 8.88 19.77 10.54
N ARG A 147 8.44 18.94 11.51
CA ARG A 147 7.73 17.69 11.24
C ARG A 147 6.43 17.90 10.47
N TYR A 148 5.68 18.96 10.82
CA TYR A 148 4.46 19.33 10.15
C TYR A 148 4.70 19.66 8.66
N TYR A 149 5.68 20.52 8.37
CA TYR A 149 5.99 20.92 6.99
C TYR A 149 6.75 19.87 6.18
N LEU A 150 7.35 18.87 6.83
CA LEU A 150 7.90 17.68 6.18
C LEU A 150 6.81 16.70 5.68
N SER A 151 5.55 16.88 6.08
CA SER A 151 4.47 16.02 5.64
C SER A 151 3.95 16.45 4.25
N PRO A 152 3.96 15.59 3.22
CA PRO A 152 3.52 15.95 1.89
C PRO A 152 2.00 16.16 1.82
N ARG A 153 1.52 17.03 0.92
CA ARG A 153 0.10 17.40 0.83
C ARG A 153 -0.80 16.23 0.40
N TYR A 154 -0.33 15.34 -0.48
CA TYR A 154 -1.09 14.14 -0.85
C TYR A 154 -1.36 13.20 0.34
N ARG A 155 -0.55 13.25 1.42
CA ARG A 155 -0.85 12.50 2.65
C ARG A 155 -2.20 12.92 3.23
N GLY A 156 -2.47 14.24 3.21
CA GLY A 156 -3.76 14.79 3.59
C GLY A 156 -4.88 14.24 2.71
N LEU A 157 -4.71 14.24 1.38
CA LEU A 157 -5.70 13.65 0.47
C LEU A 157 -5.99 12.18 0.83
N PHE A 158 -4.97 11.35 1.02
CA PHE A 158 -5.14 9.93 1.38
C PHE A 158 -5.86 9.75 2.71
N GLN A 159 -5.57 10.58 3.72
CA GLN A 159 -6.27 10.53 5.01
C GLN A 159 -7.77 10.82 4.85
N HIS A 160 -8.13 11.79 4.01
CA HIS A 160 -9.53 12.13 3.76
C HIS A 160 -10.25 11.06 2.94
N LEU A 161 -9.59 10.54 1.89
CA LEU A 161 -10.11 9.42 1.12
C LEU A 161 -10.36 8.21 2.01
N GLY A 162 -9.47 7.89 2.95
CA GLY A 162 -9.63 6.76 3.86
C GLY A 162 -10.80 6.86 4.83
N ARG A 163 -11.36 8.06 5.04
CA ARG A 163 -12.56 8.28 5.88
C ARG A 163 -13.86 8.10 5.12
N LEU A 164 -13.83 8.14 3.80
CA LEU A 164 -15.02 7.96 2.97
C LEU A 164 -15.47 6.49 2.97
N GLU A 165 -16.77 6.29 2.73
CA GLU A 165 -17.32 4.97 2.45
C GLU A 165 -16.65 4.36 1.21
N GLY A 166 -16.15 3.12 1.33
CA GLY A 166 -15.36 2.47 0.28
C GLY A 166 -13.98 3.11 0.02
N GLY A 167 -13.57 4.08 0.83
CA GLY A 167 -12.32 4.83 0.67
C GLY A 167 -11.06 3.99 0.85
N LEU A 168 -11.03 3.11 1.86
CA LEU A 168 -9.91 2.17 2.05
C LEU A 168 -9.74 1.24 0.85
N ARG A 169 -10.85 0.72 0.29
CA ARG A 169 -10.81 -0.11 -0.91
C ARG A 169 -10.25 0.66 -2.11
N PHE A 170 -10.64 1.92 -2.26
CA PHE A 170 -10.10 2.79 -3.29
C PHE A 170 -8.59 3.05 -3.12
N LEU A 171 -8.10 3.25 -1.90
CA LEU A 171 -6.67 3.45 -1.66
C LEU A 171 -5.84 2.20 -1.96
N LEU A 172 -6.42 1.00 -1.78
CA LEU A 172 -5.81 -0.25 -2.25
C LEU A 172 -5.73 -0.33 -3.77
N GLU A 173 -6.81 0.02 -4.47
CA GLU A 173 -6.85 0.12 -5.94
C GLU A 173 -5.79 1.10 -6.44
N LEU A 174 -5.80 2.33 -5.92
CA LEU A 174 -4.88 3.40 -6.28
C LEU A 174 -3.42 3.01 -6.05
N ARG A 175 -3.12 2.33 -4.93
CA ARG A 175 -1.75 1.84 -4.68
C ARG A 175 -1.38 0.68 -5.60
N GLY A 176 -2.33 -0.20 -5.92
CA GLY A 176 -2.13 -1.27 -6.91
C GLY A 176 -1.69 -0.69 -8.25
N ASP A 177 -2.43 0.30 -8.75
CA ASP A 177 -2.11 1.02 -9.99
C ASP A 177 -0.74 1.72 -9.91
N LEU A 178 -0.40 2.31 -8.76
CA LEU A 178 0.90 2.95 -8.54
C LEU A 178 2.07 1.96 -8.58
N VAL A 179 1.89 0.78 -7.98
CA VAL A 179 2.88 -0.30 -7.98
C VAL A 179 3.05 -0.86 -9.40
N GLU A 180 1.96 -1.08 -10.12
CA GLU A 180 1.99 -1.52 -11.51
C GLU A 180 2.66 -0.47 -12.42
N ALA A 181 2.31 0.81 -12.27
CA ALA A 181 2.91 1.89 -13.03
C ALA A 181 4.43 2.02 -12.79
N LEU A 182 4.90 1.78 -11.56
CA LEU A 182 6.32 1.73 -11.24
C LEU A 182 7.01 0.50 -11.87
N ALA A 183 6.35 -0.67 -11.86
CA ALA A 183 6.89 -1.89 -12.46
C ALA A 183 6.96 -1.82 -14.00
N ALA A 184 5.93 -1.24 -14.62
CA ALA A 184 5.82 -1.04 -16.06
C ALA A 184 6.60 0.19 -16.58
N ARG A 185 7.23 0.97 -15.69
CA ARG A 185 7.94 2.22 -16.00
C ARG A 185 7.07 3.31 -16.65
N HIS A 186 5.76 3.29 -16.39
CA HIS A 186 4.85 4.38 -16.79
C HIS A 186 4.93 5.58 -15.84
N ALA A 187 5.34 5.36 -14.59
CA ALA A 187 5.63 6.41 -13.62
C ALA A 187 7.04 6.20 -13.07
N GLU A 188 7.94 7.17 -13.23
CA GLU A 188 9.32 7.10 -12.76
C GLU A 188 9.70 8.34 -11.92
N GLY A 189 10.76 8.21 -11.11
CA GLY A 189 11.34 9.32 -10.36
C GLY A 189 11.21 9.21 -8.84
N PRO A 190 11.90 10.08 -8.09
CA PRO A 190 11.94 10.03 -6.63
C PRO A 190 10.60 10.38 -5.99
N HIS A 191 9.83 11.32 -6.57
CA HIS A 191 8.53 11.76 -6.04
C HIS A 191 7.51 10.62 -5.95
N VAL A 192 7.37 9.84 -7.04
CA VAL A 192 6.45 8.70 -7.10
C VAL A 192 6.83 7.60 -6.10
N ARG A 193 8.14 7.35 -5.93
CA ARG A 193 8.63 6.38 -4.93
C ARG A 193 8.39 6.83 -3.50
N GLU A 194 8.56 8.13 -3.21
CA GLU A 194 8.21 8.71 -1.91
C GLU A 194 6.71 8.51 -1.64
N MET A 195 5.85 8.89 -2.60
CA MET A 195 4.40 8.79 -2.46
C MET A 195 3.95 7.34 -2.23
N ASN A 196 4.53 6.36 -2.94
CA ASN A 196 4.28 4.94 -2.68
C ASN A 196 4.71 4.52 -1.27
N GLY A 197 5.85 5.04 -0.78
CA GLY A 197 6.32 4.80 0.59
C GLY A 197 5.36 5.36 1.64
N VAL A 198 4.88 6.59 1.46
CA VAL A 198 3.89 7.22 2.35
C VAL A 198 2.59 6.42 2.36
N LEU A 199 2.07 6.06 1.19
CA LEU A 199 0.81 5.30 1.08
C LEU A 199 0.94 3.89 1.65
N ARG A 200 2.07 3.20 1.43
CA ARG A 200 2.37 1.91 2.07
C ARG A 200 2.36 2.00 3.59
N ASN A 201 3.01 3.02 4.15
CA ASN A 201 3.09 3.19 5.60
C ASN A 201 1.70 3.45 6.19
N MET A 202 0.89 4.29 5.55
CA MET A 202 -0.51 4.53 5.98
C MET A 202 -1.35 3.25 5.93
N LEU A 203 -1.24 2.46 4.85
CA LEU A 203 -1.92 1.17 4.74
C LEU A 203 -1.44 0.16 5.79
N SER A 204 -0.17 0.20 6.18
CA SER A 204 0.35 -0.69 7.24
C SER A 204 -0.26 -0.40 8.62
N GLU A 205 -0.63 0.86 8.88
CA GLU A 205 -1.33 1.24 10.12
C GLU A 205 -2.80 0.80 10.07
N TRP A 206 -3.48 1.04 8.95
CA TRP A 206 -4.90 0.70 8.78
C TRP A 206 -5.17 -0.80 8.66
N PHE A 207 -4.28 -1.57 8.03
CA PHE A 207 -4.38 -3.02 7.90
C PHE A 207 -3.57 -3.77 8.97
N SER A 208 -3.47 -3.17 10.17
CA SER A 208 -2.85 -3.83 11.31
C SER A 208 -3.74 -4.93 11.89
N THR A 209 -3.14 -5.87 12.61
CA THR A 209 -3.83 -7.10 13.10
C THR A 209 -5.08 -6.87 13.94
N GLY A 210 -5.24 -5.70 14.55
CA GLY A 210 -6.43 -5.35 15.35
C GLY A 210 -7.69 -5.15 14.50
N PHE A 211 -7.54 -4.87 13.21
CA PHE A 211 -8.65 -4.63 12.28
C PHE A 211 -8.97 -5.81 11.37
N LEU A 212 -8.20 -6.91 11.48
CA LEU A 212 -8.31 -8.07 10.61
C LEU A 212 -9.03 -9.22 11.30
N SER A 213 -10.06 -9.76 10.66
CA SER A 213 -10.72 -11.01 11.04
C SER A 213 -10.04 -12.18 10.34
N LEU A 214 -9.74 -13.25 11.08
CA LEU A 214 -9.38 -14.53 10.48
C LEU A 214 -10.66 -15.30 10.17
N GLU A 215 -10.86 -15.63 8.90
CA GLU A 215 -12.04 -16.37 8.45
C GLU A 215 -11.63 -17.70 7.83
N ARG A 216 -12.39 -18.75 8.15
CA ARG A 216 -12.21 -20.09 7.59
C ARG A 216 -13.10 -20.24 6.37
N VAL A 217 -12.51 -20.67 5.26
CA VAL A 217 -13.21 -21.00 4.02
C VAL A 217 -13.60 -22.46 4.05
N THR A 218 -14.86 -22.73 3.74
CA THR A 218 -15.42 -24.08 3.64
C THR A 218 -16.24 -24.19 2.36
N TRP A 219 -16.72 -25.40 2.05
CA TRP A 219 -17.63 -25.56 0.91
C TRP A 219 -18.98 -24.86 1.09
N GLN A 220 -19.31 -24.45 2.32
CA GLN A 220 -20.50 -23.68 2.65
C GLN A 220 -20.30 -22.16 2.54
N SER A 221 -19.07 -21.69 2.31
CA SER A 221 -18.80 -20.27 2.09
C SER A 221 -19.46 -19.78 0.79
N SER A 222 -19.69 -18.46 0.68
CA SER A 222 -20.33 -17.87 -0.49
C SER A 222 -19.53 -18.17 -1.77
N CYS A 223 -20.27 -18.35 -2.88
CA CYS A 223 -19.65 -18.60 -4.20
C CYS A 223 -18.71 -17.46 -4.60
N GLU A 224 -19.05 -16.22 -4.23
CA GLU A 224 -18.23 -15.04 -4.47
C GLU A 224 -16.86 -15.14 -3.79
N VAL A 225 -16.80 -15.50 -2.50
CA VAL A 225 -15.52 -15.67 -1.78
C VAL A 225 -14.69 -16.79 -2.41
N LEU A 226 -15.33 -17.92 -2.75
CA LEU A 226 -14.65 -19.04 -3.42
C LEU A 226 -14.08 -18.65 -4.78
N GLN A 227 -14.81 -17.84 -5.55
CA GLN A 227 -14.35 -17.31 -6.84
C GLN A 227 -13.14 -16.38 -6.64
N LYS A 228 -13.21 -15.41 -5.71
CA LYS A 228 -12.09 -14.51 -5.41
C LYS A 228 -10.84 -15.28 -4.97
N ILE A 229 -10.99 -16.33 -4.16
CA ILE A 229 -9.87 -17.20 -3.77
C ILE A 229 -9.29 -17.93 -4.99
N SER A 230 -10.14 -18.45 -5.87
CA SER A 230 -9.71 -19.10 -7.11
C SER A 230 -8.91 -18.17 -8.01
N ASP A 231 -9.40 -16.94 -8.20
CA ASP A 231 -8.79 -15.95 -9.09
C ASP A 231 -7.47 -15.38 -8.52
N SER A 232 -7.35 -15.35 -7.20
CA SER A 232 -6.18 -14.82 -6.49
C SER A 232 -5.08 -15.84 -6.20
N GLU A 233 -5.28 -17.12 -6.54
CA GLU A 233 -4.30 -18.18 -6.29
C GLU A 233 -3.09 -18.06 -7.22
N ALA A 234 -2.02 -17.46 -6.71
CA ALA A 234 -0.81 -17.16 -7.47
C ALA A 234 0.21 -18.29 -7.49
N VAL A 235 0.15 -19.25 -6.55
CA VAL A 235 1.16 -20.30 -6.41
C VAL A 235 0.79 -21.53 -7.23
N HIS A 236 -0.46 -21.99 -7.11
CA HIS A 236 -0.95 -23.20 -7.79
C HIS A 236 -2.33 -22.98 -8.39
N PRO A 237 -2.43 -22.51 -9.64
CA PRO A 237 -3.70 -22.17 -10.29
C PRO A 237 -4.75 -23.25 -10.11
N VAL A 238 -5.93 -22.82 -9.68
CA VAL A 238 -7.09 -23.70 -9.49
C VAL A 238 -7.57 -24.18 -10.87
N ARG A 239 -7.76 -25.48 -11.02
CA ARG A 239 -8.10 -26.07 -12.33
C ARG A 239 -9.59 -26.00 -12.67
N ASN A 240 -10.44 -26.23 -11.67
CA ASN A 240 -11.89 -26.29 -11.81
C ASN A 240 -12.57 -26.25 -10.43
N TRP A 241 -13.90 -26.17 -10.40
CA TRP A 241 -14.69 -26.09 -9.16
C TRP A 241 -14.55 -27.33 -8.25
N ILE A 242 -14.29 -28.51 -8.84
CA ILE A 242 -14.01 -29.73 -8.09
C ILE A 242 -12.67 -29.60 -7.34
N ASP A 243 -11.70 -28.90 -7.92
CA ASP A 243 -10.42 -28.62 -7.27
C ASP A 243 -10.59 -27.72 -6.05
N ILE A 244 -11.40 -26.66 -6.15
CA ILE A 244 -11.74 -25.81 -5.00
C ILE A 244 -12.40 -26.65 -3.91
N LYS A 245 -13.37 -27.50 -4.27
CA LYS A 245 -14.05 -28.39 -3.32
C LYS A 245 -13.08 -29.25 -2.54
N ARG A 246 -12.04 -29.77 -3.19
CA ARG A 246 -10.97 -30.53 -2.52
C ARG A 246 -10.13 -29.64 -1.60
N ARG A 247 -9.72 -28.45 -2.06
CA ARG A 247 -8.87 -27.52 -1.29
C ARG A 247 -9.54 -26.93 -0.04
N VAL A 248 -10.87 -26.91 0.02
CA VAL A 248 -11.64 -26.47 1.21
C VAL A 248 -12.34 -27.62 1.94
N GLY A 249 -12.08 -28.87 1.51
CA GLY A 249 -12.71 -30.09 2.03
C GLY A 249 -11.95 -30.73 3.19
N SER A 250 -12.20 -32.01 3.42
CA SER A 250 -11.54 -32.80 4.48
C SER A 250 -10.01 -32.82 4.31
N TYR A 251 -9.29 -32.80 5.43
CA TYR A 251 -7.81 -32.75 5.51
C TYR A 251 -7.20 -31.51 4.84
N ARG A 252 -8.01 -30.51 4.49
CA ARG A 252 -7.57 -29.24 3.94
C ARG A 252 -8.22 -28.11 4.73
N ARG A 253 -7.44 -27.07 5.01
CA ARG A 253 -7.94 -25.87 5.66
C ARG A 253 -7.52 -24.68 4.84
N CYS A 254 -8.47 -23.81 4.55
CA CYS A 254 -8.21 -22.56 3.84
C CYS A 254 -8.68 -21.42 4.74
N TYR A 255 -7.82 -20.44 4.93
CA TYR A 255 -8.08 -19.27 5.75
C TYR A 255 -7.76 -18.01 4.97
N PHE A 256 -8.43 -16.92 5.29
CA PHE A 256 -8.05 -15.60 4.81
C PHE A 256 -8.18 -14.55 5.89
N PHE A 257 -7.48 -13.42 5.71
CA PHE A 257 -7.79 -12.20 6.46
C PHE A 257 -8.78 -11.34 5.70
N ALA A 258 -9.86 -10.96 6.36
CA ALA A 258 -10.77 -9.90 5.95
C ALA A 258 -10.51 -8.65 6.82
N HIS A 259 -10.84 -7.47 6.30
CA HIS A 259 -10.80 -6.23 7.08
C HIS A 259 -12.23 -5.84 7.48
N CYS A 260 -12.44 -5.34 8.69
CA CYS A 260 -13.77 -5.01 9.20
C CYS A 260 -14.55 -4.00 8.31
N ALA A 261 -13.84 -3.06 7.67
CA ALA A 261 -14.42 -2.09 6.74
C ALA A 261 -14.53 -2.58 5.28
N ILE A 262 -14.02 -3.77 4.95
CA ILE A 262 -14.10 -4.39 3.62
C ILE A 262 -14.45 -5.88 3.81
N PRO A 263 -15.67 -6.18 4.29
CA PRO A 263 -16.09 -7.56 4.53
C PRO A 263 -16.14 -8.35 3.21
N GLU A 264 -16.01 -9.67 3.29
CA GLU A 264 -16.10 -10.61 2.14
C GLU A 264 -15.07 -10.40 1.02
N GLU A 265 -14.06 -9.57 1.27
CA GLU A 265 -12.91 -9.40 0.41
C GLU A 265 -11.69 -10.06 1.05
N PRO A 266 -11.23 -11.23 0.56
CA PRO A 266 -10.02 -11.83 1.07
C PRO A 266 -8.84 -10.91 0.73
N LEU A 267 -8.00 -10.58 1.70
CA LEU A 267 -6.79 -9.77 1.49
C LEU A 267 -5.54 -10.60 1.26
N ILE A 268 -5.44 -11.70 2.01
CA ILE A 268 -4.39 -12.69 1.93
C ILE A 268 -5.00 -14.05 2.27
N VAL A 269 -4.69 -15.06 1.47
CA VAL A 269 -5.23 -16.42 1.58
C VAL A 269 -4.11 -17.38 1.93
N LEU A 270 -4.37 -18.28 2.87
CA LEU A 270 -3.46 -19.35 3.30
C LEU A 270 -4.14 -20.71 3.14
N HIS A 271 -3.52 -21.58 2.35
CA HIS A 271 -3.94 -22.96 2.23
C HIS A 271 -3.04 -23.90 3.05
N VAL A 272 -3.68 -24.79 3.80
CA VAL A 272 -3.07 -25.74 4.71
C VAL A 272 -3.52 -27.16 4.36
N ALA A 273 -2.57 -28.08 4.31
CA ALA A 273 -2.83 -29.51 4.26
C ALA A 273 -2.56 -30.15 5.61
N LEU A 274 -3.51 -30.96 6.09
CA LEU A 274 -3.39 -31.74 7.31
C LEU A 274 -2.93 -33.14 6.94
N THR A 275 -1.76 -33.55 7.41
CA THR A 275 -1.09 -34.80 7.05
C THR A 275 -0.53 -35.50 8.29
N ASN A 276 -0.06 -36.73 8.11
CA ASN A 276 0.65 -37.52 9.13
C ASN A 276 2.19 -37.35 9.08
N GLU A 277 2.71 -36.72 8.03
CA GLU A 277 4.13 -36.46 7.83
C GLU A 277 4.37 -35.17 7.04
N ILE A 278 5.59 -34.63 7.10
CA ILE A 278 5.98 -33.48 6.29
C ILE A 278 6.13 -33.94 4.84
N SER A 279 5.24 -33.48 3.96
CA SER A 279 5.28 -33.79 2.53
C SER A 279 6.52 -33.18 1.86
N SER A 280 7.18 -33.98 1.02
CA SER A 280 8.30 -33.57 0.18
C SER A 280 7.88 -32.96 -1.17
N SER A 281 6.60 -33.04 -1.52
CA SER A 281 6.08 -32.63 -2.83
C SER A 281 4.71 -31.96 -2.75
N ILE A 282 4.58 -30.81 -3.40
CA ILE A 282 3.29 -30.15 -3.59
C ILE A 282 2.33 -30.97 -4.46
N GLN A 283 2.85 -31.69 -5.46
CA GLN A 283 2.02 -32.49 -6.36
C GLN A 283 1.32 -33.63 -5.60
N ALA A 284 1.96 -34.17 -4.56
CA ALA A 284 1.33 -35.11 -3.64
C ALA A 284 0.12 -34.44 -2.95
N ILE A 285 0.30 -33.23 -2.41
CA ILE A 285 -0.77 -32.51 -1.68
C ILE A 285 -1.97 -32.13 -2.60
N VAL A 286 -1.70 -31.62 -3.80
CA VAL A 286 -2.78 -31.11 -4.68
C VAL A 286 -3.52 -32.22 -5.42
N LYS A 287 -2.83 -33.32 -5.77
CA LYS A 287 -3.45 -34.44 -6.51
C LYS A 287 -4.06 -35.50 -5.60
N GLU A 288 -3.66 -35.55 -4.33
CA GLU A 288 -4.25 -36.46 -3.36
C GLU A 288 -5.74 -36.20 -3.24
N VAL A 289 -6.52 -37.27 -3.43
CA VAL A 289 -7.96 -37.27 -3.19
C VAL A 289 -8.15 -37.95 -1.85
N PRO A 290 -8.26 -37.20 -0.73
CA PRO A 290 -8.57 -37.83 0.53
C PRO A 290 -9.92 -38.55 0.44
N PRO A 291 -10.08 -39.70 1.10
CA PRO A 291 -11.36 -40.39 1.16
C PRO A 291 -12.44 -39.45 1.69
N LEU A 292 -13.67 -39.58 1.16
CA LEU A 292 -14.84 -38.76 1.48
C LEU A 292 -15.32 -38.84 2.94
N GLU A 293 -14.62 -39.61 3.78
CA GLU A 293 -14.99 -39.86 5.17
C GLU A 293 -14.60 -38.71 6.12
N THR A 294 -15.23 -38.72 7.29
CA THR A 294 -14.94 -37.88 8.45
C THR A 294 -13.44 -37.88 8.75
N GLU A 295 -12.89 -36.71 9.05
CA GLU A 295 -11.46 -36.57 9.36
C GLU A 295 -11.08 -37.40 10.60
N ASP A 296 -10.05 -38.24 10.47
CA ASP A 296 -9.47 -38.99 11.59
C ASP A 296 -8.41 -38.13 12.28
N MET A 297 -8.84 -37.45 13.34
CA MET A 297 -8.00 -36.53 14.11
C MET A 297 -6.74 -37.19 14.68
N ASN A 298 -6.76 -38.50 14.92
CA ASN A 298 -5.60 -39.22 15.48
C ASN A 298 -4.47 -39.41 14.45
N LYS A 299 -4.78 -39.31 13.16
CA LYS A 299 -3.78 -39.44 12.07
C LYS A 299 -3.12 -38.11 11.70
N ILE A 300 -3.68 -36.99 12.15
CA ILE A 300 -3.18 -35.66 11.82
C ILE A 300 -2.08 -35.30 12.81
N THR A 301 -0.84 -35.32 12.34
CA THR A 301 0.35 -34.99 13.15
C THR A 301 1.09 -33.77 12.61
N THR A 302 0.77 -33.31 11.39
CA THR A 302 1.50 -32.27 10.68
C THR A 302 0.54 -31.34 9.96
N ALA A 303 0.80 -30.04 10.05
CA ALA A 303 0.11 -29.02 9.26
C ALA A 303 1.12 -28.38 8.30
N ILE A 304 0.83 -28.48 7.00
CA ILE A 304 1.71 -27.99 5.94
C ILE A 304 1.09 -26.76 5.29
N PHE A 305 1.78 -25.63 5.38
CA PHE A 305 1.45 -24.43 4.62
C PHE A 305 2.00 -24.57 3.21
N TYR A 306 1.12 -24.70 2.22
CA TYR A 306 1.52 -25.03 0.85
C TYR A 306 1.24 -23.93 -0.17
N SER A 307 0.35 -22.98 0.13
CA SER A 307 0.15 -21.77 -0.67
C SER A 307 -0.20 -20.59 0.23
N ILE A 308 0.46 -19.46 0.01
CA ILE A 308 0.10 -18.16 0.58
C ILE A 308 0.01 -17.15 -0.55
N SER A 309 -1.18 -16.61 -0.77
CA SER A 309 -1.45 -15.70 -1.89
C SER A 309 -1.98 -14.37 -1.39
N LEU A 310 -1.33 -13.27 -1.79
CA LEU A 310 -1.82 -11.91 -1.58
C LEU A 310 -2.80 -11.59 -2.71
N THR A 311 -4.04 -11.26 -2.37
CA THR A 311 -5.09 -10.99 -3.36
C THR A 311 -5.05 -9.52 -3.82
N GLN A 312 -4.66 -8.62 -2.92
CA GLN A 312 -4.64 -7.17 -3.14
C GLN A 312 -3.22 -6.69 -3.38
N GLN A 313 -2.88 -6.37 -4.63
CA GLN A 313 -1.55 -5.85 -4.97
C GLN A 313 -1.22 -4.53 -4.26
N GLY A 314 -2.25 -3.73 -3.95
CA GLY A 314 -2.12 -2.54 -3.12
C GLY A 314 -1.62 -2.79 -1.69
N LEU A 315 -1.56 -4.04 -1.21
CA LEU A 315 -0.99 -4.43 0.09
C LEU A 315 0.41 -5.02 -0.02
N GLN A 316 1.03 -5.06 -1.21
CA GLN A 316 2.38 -5.60 -1.36
C GLN A 316 3.37 -4.87 -0.44
N GLY A 317 4.19 -5.60 0.29
CA GLY A 317 5.14 -5.04 1.27
C GLY A 317 4.51 -4.55 2.58
N VAL A 318 3.23 -4.84 2.84
CA VAL A 318 2.61 -4.76 4.17
C VAL A 318 2.70 -6.15 4.82
N GLU A 319 3.15 -6.22 6.06
CA GLU A 319 3.47 -7.48 6.76
C GLU A 319 2.22 -8.27 7.23
N LEU A 320 1.38 -8.72 6.31
CA LEU A 320 0.17 -9.49 6.63
C LEU A 320 0.45 -10.98 6.86
N GLY A 321 1.37 -11.56 6.08
CA GLY A 321 1.58 -13.00 6.05
C GLY A 321 2.14 -13.56 7.36
N THR A 322 3.11 -12.90 8.00
CA THR A 322 3.66 -13.33 9.28
C THR A 322 2.58 -13.41 10.38
N HIS A 323 1.67 -12.44 10.38
CA HIS A 323 0.55 -12.40 11.32
C HIS A 323 -0.50 -13.47 11.01
N LEU A 324 -0.78 -13.70 9.72
CA LEU A 324 -1.69 -14.75 9.26
C LEU A 324 -1.23 -16.13 9.72
N ILE A 325 0.04 -16.46 9.48
CA ILE A 325 0.63 -17.74 9.90
C ILE A 325 0.49 -17.90 11.42
N LYS A 326 0.91 -16.89 12.20
CA LYS A 326 0.80 -16.94 13.68
C LYS A 326 -0.63 -17.17 14.15
N ARG A 327 -1.63 -16.54 13.51
CA ARG A 327 -3.03 -16.70 13.90
C ARG A 327 -3.58 -18.06 13.51
N VAL A 328 -3.27 -18.54 12.31
CA VAL A 328 -3.70 -19.87 11.83
C VAL A 328 -3.06 -20.99 12.64
N VAL A 329 -1.80 -20.85 13.06
CA VAL A 329 -1.19 -21.81 13.99
C VAL A 329 -1.97 -21.87 15.30
N LYS A 330 -2.35 -20.72 15.89
CA LYS A 330 -3.16 -20.71 17.10
C LYS A 330 -4.54 -21.35 16.89
N GLU A 331 -5.16 -21.10 15.75
CA GLU A 331 -6.47 -21.68 15.40
C GLU A 331 -6.41 -23.21 15.26
N LEU A 332 -5.37 -23.72 14.58
CA LEU A 332 -5.17 -25.16 14.41
C LEU A 332 -4.85 -25.87 15.74
N GLN A 333 -4.17 -25.21 16.68
CA GLN A 333 -3.90 -25.73 18.03
C GLN A 333 -5.15 -25.97 18.88
N VAL A 334 -6.24 -25.22 18.64
CA VAL A 334 -7.50 -25.43 19.36
C VAL A 334 -8.18 -26.74 18.92
N GLY A 335 -8.01 -27.12 17.65
CA GLY A 335 -8.65 -28.29 17.07
C GLY A 335 -7.83 -29.58 17.11
N VAL A 336 -6.48 -29.50 17.09
CA VAL A 336 -5.57 -30.65 17.00
C VAL A 336 -4.50 -30.56 18.07
N VAL A 337 -4.39 -31.57 18.93
CA VAL A 337 -3.38 -31.65 19.99
C VAL A 337 -2.09 -32.24 19.42
N ASN A 338 -0.98 -31.49 19.48
CA ASN A 338 0.39 -31.86 19.07
C ASN A 338 0.58 -32.10 17.55
N TYR A 339 1.02 -31.08 16.82
CA TYR A 339 1.45 -31.23 15.43
C TYR A 339 2.74 -30.46 15.11
N THR A 340 3.46 -30.95 14.10
CA THR A 340 4.66 -30.30 13.55
C THR A 340 4.28 -29.34 12.44
N LEU A 341 4.92 -28.16 12.41
CA LEU A 341 4.73 -27.17 11.34
C LEU A 341 5.70 -27.45 10.20
N GLY A 342 5.16 -27.63 8.99
CA GLY A 342 5.93 -27.79 7.77
C GLY A 342 5.65 -26.67 6.77
N PHE A 343 6.68 -26.25 6.03
CA PHE A 343 6.54 -25.38 4.85
C PHE A 343 6.99 -26.16 3.63
N CYS A 344 6.21 -26.10 2.54
CA CYS A 344 6.63 -26.70 1.28
C CYS A 344 7.62 -25.75 0.57
N PRO A 345 8.85 -26.19 0.23
CA PRO A 345 9.90 -25.32 -0.32
C PRO A 345 9.58 -24.70 -1.70
N ALA A 346 8.53 -25.16 -2.37
CA ALA A 346 8.10 -24.67 -3.69
C ALA A 346 6.97 -23.61 -3.65
N GLY A 347 6.44 -23.28 -2.47
CA GLY A 347 5.19 -22.51 -2.34
C GLY A 347 5.31 -21.13 -1.67
N VAL A 348 6.51 -20.69 -1.28
CA VAL A 348 6.72 -19.39 -0.64
C VAL A 348 7.30 -18.43 -1.69
N PRO A 349 6.52 -17.47 -2.22
CA PRO A 349 7.08 -16.44 -3.08
C PRO A 349 8.11 -15.59 -2.30
N PRO A 350 9.12 -15.01 -2.96
CA PRO A 350 10.23 -14.29 -2.33
C PRO A 350 9.84 -12.96 -1.66
N PHE A 351 8.54 -12.70 -1.46
CA PHE A 351 7.98 -11.47 -0.91
C PHE A 351 7.67 -11.54 0.59
N PHE A 352 8.21 -12.56 1.29
CA PHE A 352 8.13 -12.73 2.74
C PHE A 352 9.39 -12.23 3.45
#